data_AF-A0A9E5K8C0-F1
#
_entry.id   AF-A0A9E5K8C0-F1
#
_cell.length_a   1.000
_cell.length_b   1.000
_cell.length_c   1.000
_cell.angle_alpha   90.00
_cell.angle_beta   90.00
_cell.angle_gamma   90.00
#
_symmetry.space_group_name_H-M   'P 1'
#
loop_
_entity.id
_entity.type
_entity.pdbx_description
1 polymer ?
#
loop_
_entity_poly.entity_id
_entity_poly.type
_entity_poly.pdbx_seq_one_letter_code
_entity_poly.pdbx_strand_id
1 'polypeptide(L)' 'MPVYESVPGWEEPLTEIRKYESLPTNFKNYLKFVEEHTGARINLLSTGAGREQVIDLKKAF' A
#
# COMPACT_ATOMS: atom_id res chain seq x y z
N MET A 1 -24.57 -1.99 -13.29
CA MET A 1 -23.84 -0.92 -12.55
C MET A 1 -22.70 -1.57 -11.79
N PRO A 2 -21.56 -0.89 -11.57
CA PRO A 2 -20.49 -1.43 -10.74
C PRO A 2 -20.97 -1.63 -9.29
N VAL A 3 -20.48 -2.68 -8.63
CA VAL A 3 -20.69 -2.92 -7.20
C VAL A 3 -19.42 -2.49 -6.48
N TYR A 4 -19.54 -1.55 -5.54
CA TYR A 4 -18.43 -1.03 -4.78
C TYR A 4 -18.41 -1.60 -3.37
N GLU A 5 -17.21 -1.78 -2.83
CA GLU A 5 -16.97 -2.11 -1.43
C GLU A 5 -16.27 -0.94 -0.74
N SER A 6 -16.66 -0.65 0.50
CA SER A 6 -16.07 0.41 1.32
C SER A 6 -15.13 -0.17 2.35
N VAL A 7 -13.94 0.39 2.46
CA VAL A 7 -12.91 0.00 3.43
C VAL A 7 -12.51 1.19 4.30
N PRO A 8 -12.04 0.97 5.53
CA PRO A 8 -11.54 2.06 6.38
C PRO A 8 -10.39 2.80 5.71
N GLY A 9 -10.47 4.14 5.69
CA GLY A 9 -9.40 5.01 5.21
C GLY A 9 -8.28 5.19 6.23
N TRP A 10 -7.30 6.02 5.87
CA TRP A 10 -6.19 6.46 6.73
C TRP A 10 -6.03 7.98 6.55
N GLU A 11 -5.61 8.67 7.61
CA GLU A 11 -5.35 10.13 7.57
C GLU A 11 -3.85 10.44 7.59
N GLU A 12 -3.03 9.46 7.98
CA GLU A 12 -1.60 9.64 8.14
C GLU A 12 -0.90 9.80 6.77
N PRO A 13 0.06 10.73 6.66
CA PRO A 13 0.76 10.98 5.41
C PRO A 13 1.69 9.81 5.06
N LEU A 14 1.63 9.35 3.80
CA LEU A 14 2.49 8.27 3.30
C LEU A 14 3.82 8.77 2.72
N THR A 15 3.89 10.05 2.35
CA THR A 15 4.99 10.65 1.57
C THR A 15 6.35 10.52 2.24
N GLU A 16 6.42 10.52 3.57
CA GLU A 16 7.68 10.39 4.34
C GLU A 16 7.98 8.96 4.78
N ILE A 17 7.09 8.01 4.51
CA ILE A 17 7.26 6.62 4.92
C ILE A 17 8.21 5.92 3.94
N ARG A 18 9.19 5.21 4.51
CA ARG A 18 10.23 4.46 3.77
C ARG A 18 10.26 2.98 4.14
N LYS A 19 9.47 2.58 5.14
CA LYS A 19 9.45 1.23 5.71
C LYS A 19 8.02 0.75 5.84
N TYR A 20 7.78 -0.52 5.52
CA TYR A 20 6.46 -1.12 5.57
C TYR A 20 5.87 -1.07 6.99
N GLU A 21 6.70 -1.28 8.01
CA GLU A 21 6.27 -1.32 9.41
C GLU A 21 5.64 0.01 9.85
N SER A 22 6.12 1.12 9.30
CA SER A 22 5.64 2.47 9.58
C SER A 22 4.36 2.83 8.83
N LEU A 23 3.88 2.01 7.89
CA LEU A 23 2.61 2.28 7.20
C LEU A 23 1.41 2.16 8.15
N PRO A 24 0.37 3.00 7.97
CA PRO A 24 -0.86 2.91 8.73
C PRO A 24 -1.51 1.54 8.62
N THR A 25 -2.13 1.07 9.70
CA THR A 25 -2.79 -0.24 9.73
C THR A 25 -3.87 -0.35 8.68
N ASN A 26 -4.69 0.70 8.50
CA ASN A 26 -5.76 0.69 7.50
C ASN A 26 -5.21 0.66 6.07
N PHE A 27 -4.07 1.32 5.82
CA PHE A 27 -3.41 1.24 4.52
C PHE A 27 -2.89 -0.18 4.22
N LYS A 28 -2.28 -0.84 5.22
CA LYS A 28 -1.85 -2.25 5.09
C LYS A 28 -3.03 -3.18 4.80
N ASN A 29 -4.16 -2.96 5.46
CA ASN A 29 -5.39 -3.71 5.20
C ASN A 29 -5.91 -3.47 3.78
N TYR A 30 -5.81 -2.24 3.27
CA TYR A 30 -6.15 -1.93 1.89
C TYR A 30 -5.24 -2.63 0.89
N LEU A 31 -3.92 -2.69 1.12
CA LEU A 31 -3.01 -3.46 0.26
C LEU A 31 -3.42 -4.93 0.20
N LYS A 32 -3.74 -5.53 1.35
CA LYS A 32 -4.22 -6.91 1.44
C LYS A 32 -5.54 -7.10 0.67
N PHE A 33 -6.49 -6.18 0.82
CA PHE A 33 -7.74 -6.18 0.07
C PHE A 33 -7.48 -6.20 -1.44
N VAL A 34 -6.57 -5.36 -1.94
CA VAL A 34 -6.22 -5.33 -3.37
C VAL A 34 -5.55 -6.64 -3.81
N GLU A 35 -4.62 -7.20 -3.03
CA GLU A 35 -3.99 -8.50 -3.34
C GLU A 35 -5.01 -9.64 -3.43
N GLU A 36 -5.96 -9.70 -2.49
CA GLU A 36 -7.02 -10.73 -2.46
C GLU A 36 -7.96 -10.63 -3.67
N HIS A 37 -8.33 -9.42 -4.08
CA HIS A 37 -9.26 -9.20 -5.20
C HIS A 37 -8.60 -9.34 -6.57
N THR A 38 -7.30 -9.03 -6.67
CA THR A 38 -6.56 -9.14 -7.93
C THR A 38 -5.91 -10.51 -8.11
N GLY A 39 -5.69 -11.25 -7.02
CA GLY A 39 -4.88 -12.48 -7.01
C GLY A 39 -3.39 -12.23 -7.29
N ALA A 40 -2.98 -10.96 -7.39
CA ALA A 40 -1.62 -10.55 -7.69
C ALA A 40 -0.95 -10.02 -6.42
N ARG A 41 0.35 -10.26 -6.29
CA ARG A 41 1.13 -9.76 -5.15
C ARG A 41 1.65 -8.35 -5.39
N ILE A 42 1.61 -7.52 -4.37
CA ILE A 42 2.19 -6.17 -4.38
C ILE A 42 3.60 -6.26 -3.83
N ASN A 43 4.58 -6.03 -4.71
CA ASN A 43 6.01 -6.10 -4.35
C ASN A 43 6.60 -4.71 -4.06
N LEU A 44 6.14 -3.69 -4.77
CA LEU A 44 6.67 -2.32 -4.69
C LEU A 44 5.54 -1.34 -4.41
N LEU A 45 5.84 -0.35 -3.58
CA LEU A 45 4.95 0.74 -3.25
C LEU A 45 5.67 2.08 -3.43
N SER A 46 5.21 2.89 -4.38
CA SER A 46 5.69 4.28 -4.55
C SER A 46 4.84 5.22 -3.69
N THR A 47 5.46 5.92 -2.74
CA THR A 47 4.80 6.91 -1.88
C THR A 47 5.05 8.35 -2.30
N GLY A 48 5.84 8.57 -3.35
CA GLY A 48 6.07 9.90 -3.95
C GLY A 48 6.93 9.83 -5.21
N ALA A 49 7.46 10.99 -5.64
CA ALA A 49 8.24 11.14 -6.88
C ALA A 49 9.74 10.87 -6.71
N GLY A 50 10.27 10.95 -5.48
CA GLY A 50 11.67 10.68 -5.16
C GLY A 50 12.01 9.19 -5.28
N ARG A 51 13.27 8.88 -5.64
CA ARG A 51 13.74 7.49 -5.77
C ARG A 51 13.71 6.73 -4.45
N GLU A 52 13.96 7.44 -3.37
CA GLU A 52 13.87 6.95 -2.00
C GLU A 52 12.43 6.73 -1.54
N GLN A 53 11.43 7.30 -2.23
CA GLN A 53 10.01 7.16 -1.90
C GLN A 53 9.40 5.88 -2.51
N VAL A 54 10.19 4.81 -2.58
CA VAL A 54 9.77 3.49 -3.02
C VAL A 54 10.07 2.50 -1.91
N ILE A 55 9.05 1.79 -1.44
CA ILE A 55 9.16 0.77 -0.40
C ILE A 55 9.13 -0.60 -1.07
N ASP A 56 10.17 -1.39 -0.86
CA ASP A 56 10.19 -2.80 -1.23
C ASP A 56 9.56 -3.65 -0.12
N LEU A 57 8.41 -4.23 -0.42
CA LEU A 57 7.59 -4.97 0.55
C LEU A 57 8.02 -6.42 0.72
N LYS A 58 8.64 -7.01 -0.31
CA LYS A 58 8.94 -8.44 -0.37
C LYS A 58 10.37 -8.76 -0.76
N LYS A 59 11.24 -7.75 -0.84
CA LYS A 59 12.60 -7.86 -1.37
C LYS A 59 12.56 -8.52 -2.74
N ALA A 60 11.80 -7.89 -3.63
CA ALA A 60 11.73 -8.34 -5.03
C ALA A 60 13.05 -8.08 -5.79
N PHE A 61 13.98 -7.36 -5.14
CA PHE A 61 15.37 -7.18 -5.54
C PHE A 61 16.34 -7.61 -4.42
#